data_AF-A0A7S0IZ33-F1
#
_entry.id   AF-A0A7S0IZ33-F1
#
_cell.length_a   1.000
_cell.length_b   1.000
_cell.length_c   1.000
_cell.angle_alpha   90.00
_cell.angle_beta   90.00
_cell.angle_gamma   90.00
#
_symmetry.space_group_name_H-M   'P 1'
#
loop_
_entity.id
_entity.type
_entity.pdbx_description
1 polymer ?
#
loop_
_entity_poly.entity_id
_entity_poly.type
_entity_poly.pdbx_seq_one_letter_code
_entity_poly.pdbx_strand_id
1 'polypeptide(L)'
;MYSIGLNPRLYKYMEPTLMPNGTEMVSAYCRFPDVRTSACMRLGREGKSSNAAALQRGCPTLGHGWVLDVAVENVPRARLVRRARRLRARWKRAPQATSAAAAPPPTQPLQGTNASAVRGLDVDVIVLMLDSISMRRFAHGMPITHALLEQWAGADGSSPWRSFRFDKFAVVGSNSPRNQLPLMSGYTSLEWARDHGGLALDCIVPGFPEVRAPRSHVCQRWVFDDYKAAGYVTLFGTNMCDWGVMEEVYPFDTHHPPTDHHLMEPWCHVDYDVDKLYFRPMSRCLGGRPAHAPLMHYERQFARNYAHVRTLQWTIYLEGHEPSFRSMGQLDADLAAHLLRLRADHAERTAVLLLSDHGIHYGRYYDGAKAGPQEHTLPLFYALLPRSLLAQRPALKAALCMNQRRLVSPFDVHATLRHILVYPDTPKLPDWSIATYPLRPRSLLEPIPAERTCVEAGVPPDVCPCQQQ
;
A
#
# COMPACT_ATOMS: atom_id res chain seq x y z
N MET A 1 21.76 23.38 -24.63
CA MET A 1 23.06 22.87 -25.12
C MET A 1 24.04 22.83 -23.96
N TYR A 2 24.28 21.65 -23.39
CA TYR A 2 25.53 21.32 -22.71
C TYR A 2 25.86 19.88 -23.13
N SER A 3 26.93 19.76 -23.92
CA SER A 3 27.47 18.49 -24.41
C SER A 3 28.27 17.86 -23.28
N ILE A 4 27.83 16.70 -22.79
CA ILE A 4 28.66 15.82 -21.96
C ILE A 4 28.80 14.52 -22.73
N GLY A 5 29.99 14.34 -23.31
CA GLY A 5 30.34 13.24 -24.21
C GLY A 5 30.36 11.88 -23.53
N LEU A 6 29.21 11.21 -23.52
CA LEU A 6 29.14 9.76 -23.37
C LEU A 6 28.25 9.23 -24.50
N ASN A 7 28.88 8.53 -25.44
CA ASN A 7 28.21 7.75 -26.49
C ASN A 7 28.11 6.29 -26.03
N PRO A 8 27.15 5.88 -25.18
CA PRO A 8 26.90 4.47 -24.94
C PRO A 8 26.30 3.86 -26.21
N ARG A 9 26.93 2.81 -26.73
CA ARG A 9 26.32 1.97 -27.77
C ARG A 9 25.31 1.05 -27.10
N LEU A 10 24.03 1.18 -27.50
CA LEU A 10 22.99 0.24 -27.16
C LEU A 10 23.11 -0.98 -28.07
N TYR A 11 23.16 -2.17 -27.49
CA TYR A 11 23.21 -3.43 -28.23
C TYR A 11 21.90 -4.18 -28.03
N LYS A 12 21.25 -4.55 -29.13
CA LYS A 12 20.04 -5.38 -29.14
C LYS A 12 20.47 -6.85 -29.16
N TYR A 13 20.25 -7.56 -28.05
CA TYR A 13 20.58 -8.99 -27.95
C TYR A 13 19.31 -9.82 -28.13
N MET A 14 19.30 -10.67 -29.16
CA MET A 14 18.17 -11.57 -29.45
C MET A 14 18.49 -13.03 -29.13
N GLU A 15 19.76 -13.39 -28.87
CA GLU A 15 20.26 -14.77 -28.67
C GLU A 15 21.59 -14.80 -27.87
N PRO A 16 22.07 -15.97 -27.34
CA PRO A 16 23.17 -16.02 -26.36
C PRO A 16 24.51 -15.68 -27.02
N THR A 17 24.83 -14.39 -27.07
CA THR A 17 26.09 -13.88 -27.60
C THR A 17 26.99 -13.44 -26.44
N LEU A 18 28.28 -13.83 -26.49
CA LEU A 18 29.27 -13.43 -25.50
C LEU A 18 29.59 -11.93 -25.62
N MET A 19 29.70 -11.25 -24.48
CA MET A 19 30.07 -9.83 -24.43
C MET A 19 31.47 -9.57 -25.02
N PRO A 20 31.70 -8.40 -25.66
CA PRO A 20 33.03 -8.02 -26.13
C PRO A 20 34.07 -7.97 -25.02
N ASN A 21 35.29 -8.46 -25.30
CA ASN A 21 36.40 -8.46 -24.35
C ASN A 21 36.74 -7.04 -23.87
N GLY A 22 36.83 -6.85 -22.56
CA GLY A 22 37.18 -5.57 -21.93
C GLY A 22 35.99 -4.69 -21.53
N THR A 23 34.76 -5.17 -21.68
CA THR A 23 33.56 -4.45 -21.24
C THR A 23 33.05 -4.90 -19.87
N GLU A 24 32.45 -3.95 -19.15
CA GLU A 24 31.84 -4.11 -17.84
C GLU A 24 30.32 -3.84 -17.95
N MET A 25 29.50 -4.82 -17.59
CA MET A 25 28.04 -4.64 -17.51
C MET A 25 27.71 -3.69 -16.36
N VAL A 26 27.01 -2.60 -16.69
CA VAL A 26 26.63 -1.55 -15.74
C VAL A 26 25.18 -1.74 -15.27
N SER A 27 24.29 -2.14 -16.18
CA SER A 27 22.89 -2.47 -15.88
C SER A 27 22.31 -3.42 -16.93
N ALA A 28 21.28 -4.17 -16.52
CA ALA A 28 20.46 -5.02 -17.39
C ALA A 28 19.01 -5.02 -16.88
N TYR A 29 18.04 -4.97 -17.78
CA TYR A 29 16.63 -5.18 -17.44
C TYR A 29 15.90 -5.85 -18.62
N CYS A 30 14.90 -6.69 -18.31
CA CYS A 30 14.02 -7.29 -19.30
C CYS A 30 12.85 -6.32 -19.52
N ARG A 31 12.50 -6.03 -20.77
CA ARG A 31 11.26 -5.32 -21.10
C ARG A 31 10.48 -6.05 -22.19
N PHE A 32 9.17 -5.94 -22.11
CA PHE A 32 8.31 -6.23 -23.25
C PHE A 32 8.33 -5.00 -24.18
N PRO A 33 8.40 -5.16 -25.52
CA PRO A 33 8.58 -4.05 -26.45
C PRO A 33 7.58 -2.89 -26.27
N ASP A 34 6.38 -3.19 -25.79
CA ASP A 34 5.26 -2.25 -25.67
C ASP A 34 5.06 -1.64 -24.26
N VAL A 35 5.88 -2.02 -23.26
CA VAL A 35 5.82 -1.45 -21.92
C VAL A 35 7.01 -0.51 -21.71
N ARG A 36 6.75 0.80 -21.71
CA ARG A 36 7.77 1.80 -21.37
C ARG A 36 8.21 1.59 -19.92
N THR A 37 9.47 1.22 -19.73
CA THR A 37 10.16 1.20 -18.43
C THR A 37 9.94 2.50 -17.67
N SER A 38 9.85 2.43 -16.34
CA SER A 38 9.70 3.60 -15.47
C SER A 38 10.73 4.68 -15.82
N ALA A 39 10.25 5.91 -16.04
CA ALA A 39 11.11 7.05 -16.40
C ALA A 39 12.21 7.33 -15.35
N CYS A 40 12.07 6.80 -14.13
CA CYS A 40 12.96 7.02 -12.99
C CYS A 40 14.39 6.51 -13.23
N MET A 41 14.59 5.40 -13.95
CA MET A 41 15.92 4.83 -14.20
C MET A 41 16.78 5.67 -15.16
N ARG A 42 16.23 6.67 -15.85
CA ARG A 42 17.04 7.62 -16.64
C ARG A 42 17.89 8.54 -15.74
N LEU A 43 17.67 8.57 -14.42
CA LEU A 43 18.31 9.51 -13.49
C LEU A 43 19.34 8.88 -12.52
N GLY A 44 19.53 7.56 -12.51
CA GLY A 44 20.41 6.90 -11.53
C GLY A 44 21.45 5.97 -12.16
N ARG A 45 22.71 6.42 -12.24
CA ARG A 45 23.87 5.57 -12.54
C ARG A 45 24.42 4.93 -11.26
N GLU A 46 25.25 3.89 -11.46
CA GLU A 46 26.06 3.11 -10.49
C GLU A 46 25.37 1.85 -9.94
N GLY A 47 25.96 0.65 -9.81
CA GLY A 47 27.31 0.14 -10.03
C GLY A 47 27.48 -1.25 -9.34
N LYS A 48 27.31 -2.34 -10.10
CA LYS A 48 27.75 -3.76 -9.90
C LYS A 48 27.49 -4.59 -8.61
N SER A 49 27.07 -5.85 -8.84
CA SER A 49 27.83 -7.08 -8.49
C SER A 49 27.47 -8.31 -9.38
N SER A 50 28.50 -8.98 -9.92
CA SER A 50 28.58 -10.28 -10.65
C SER A 50 27.55 -10.64 -11.75
N ASN A 51 28.04 -10.71 -13.00
CA ASN A 51 27.25 -10.77 -14.23
C ASN A 51 26.61 -12.12 -14.59
N ALA A 52 27.01 -13.25 -13.98
CA ALA A 52 26.44 -14.56 -14.36
C ALA A 52 25.14 -14.90 -13.59
N ALA A 53 25.04 -14.48 -12.32
CA ALA A 53 23.89 -14.80 -11.46
C ALA A 53 22.66 -13.92 -11.72
N ALA A 54 22.85 -12.74 -12.34
CA ALA A 54 21.78 -11.80 -12.69
C ALA A 54 21.06 -12.22 -13.99
N LEU A 55 21.77 -12.85 -14.93
CA LEU A 55 21.22 -13.29 -16.22
C LEU A 55 20.27 -14.50 -16.10
N GLN A 56 20.49 -15.39 -15.13
CA GLN A 56 19.67 -16.60 -14.95
C GLN A 56 18.41 -16.42 -14.09
N ARG A 57 18.30 -15.34 -13.30
CA ARG A 57 17.18 -15.15 -12.35
C ARG A 57 16.09 -14.18 -12.81
N GLY A 58 16.31 -13.47 -13.93
CA GLY A 58 15.57 -12.23 -14.20
C GLY A 58 14.56 -12.25 -15.35
N CYS A 59 14.68 -13.13 -16.35
CA CYS A 59 13.70 -13.21 -17.43
C CYS A 59 13.06 -14.61 -17.46
N PRO A 60 11.73 -14.72 -17.56
CA PRO A 60 11.07 -15.96 -17.96
C PRO A 60 11.72 -16.45 -19.27
N THR A 61 11.85 -17.77 -19.44
CA THR A 61 12.43 -18.43 -20.62
C THR A 61 12.22 -17.61 -21.91
N LEU A 62 13.32 -17.25 -22.57
CA LEU A 62 13.46 -16.27 -23.68
C LEU A 62 12.62 -16.53 -24.96
N GLY A 63 11.58 -17.37 -24.91
CA GLY A 63 10.74 -17.73 -26.05
C GLY A 63 9.54 -16.81 -26.34
N HIS A 64 9.28 -15.77 -25.53
CA HIS A 64 8.03 -15.00 -25.60
C HIS A 64 8.18 -13.52 -25.97
N GLY A 65 9.19 -13.13 -26.77
CA GLY A 65 9.31 -11.76 -27.28
C GLY A 65 9.80 -10.71 -26.27
N TRP A 66 10.39 -11.16 -25.15
CA TRP A 66 11.07 -10.29 -24.19
C TRP A 66 12.40 -9.80 -24.77
N VAL A 67 12.71 -8.51 -24.56
CA VAL A 67 13.97 -7.90 -25.00
C VAL A 67 14.83 -7.58 -23.77
N LEU A 68 16.08 -8.06 -23.78
CA LEU A 68 17.08 -7.75 -22.77
C LEU A 68 17.92 -6.56 -23.26
N ASP A 69 17.73 -5.40 -22.65
CA ASP A 69 18.60 -4.24 -22.90
C ASP A 69 19.79 -4.30 -21.92
N VAL A 70 21.01 -4.21 -22.45
CA VAL A 70 22.24 -4.23 -21.64
C VAL A 70 23.11 -3.02 -21.92
N ALA A 71 23.43 -2.28 -20.86
CA ALA A 71 24.37 -1.15 -20.93
C ALA A 71 25.77 -1.62 -20.49
N VAL A 72 26.76 -1.36 -21.35
CA VAL A 72 28.15 -1.78 -21.14
C VAL A 72 29.11 -0.58 -21.21
N GLU A 73 30.11 -0.58 -20.34
CA GLU A 73 31.20 0.41 -20.34
C GLU A 73 32.53 -0.26 -20.69
N ASN A 74 33.35 0.40 -21.50
CA ASN A 74 34.69 -0.08 -21.86
C ASN A 74 35.70 0.32 -20.79
N VAL A 75 36.32 -0.64 -20.09
CA VAL A 75 37.25 -0.35 -18.99
C VAL A 75 38.70 -0.61 -19.42
N PRO A 76 39.59 0.40 -19.35
CA PRO A 76 41.00 0.20 -19.70
C PRO A 76 41.69 -0.84 -18.81
N ARG A 77 42.40 -1.79 -19.43
CA ARG A 77 43.03 -2.97 -18.79
C ARG A 77 43.91 -2.61 -17.58
N ALA A 78 44.56 -1.45 -17.59
CA ALA A 78 45.41 -0.97 -16.49
C ALA A 78 44.63 -0.67 -15.19
N ARG A 79 43.37 -0.20 -15.26
CA ARG A 79 42.53 0.08 -14.08
C ARG A 79 42.09 -1.20 -13.37
N LEU A 80 41.79 -2.26 -14.14
CA LEU A 80 41.40 -3.57 -13.60
C LEU A 80 42.54 -4.21 -12.80
N VAL A 81 43.77 -4.17 -13.34
CA VAL A 81 44.97 -4.71 -12.67
C VAL A 81 45.29 -3.96 -11.37
N ARG A 82 45.14 -2.63 -11.37
CA ARG A 82 45.40 -1.79 -10.19
C ARG A 82 44.37 -2.03 -9.06
N ARG A 83 43.10 -2.26 -9.41
CA ARG A 83 42.03 -2.60 -8.46
C ARG A 83 42.23 -3.99 -7.85
N ALA A 84 42.61 -4.99 -8.66
CA ALA A 84 42.91 -6.33 -8.19
C ALA A 84 44.10 -6.35 -7.20
N ARG A 85 45.17 -5.58 -7.48
CA ARG A 85 46.32 -5.43 -6.58
C ARG A 85 45.93 -4.79 -5.23
N ARG A 86 45.06 -3.78 -5.23
CA ARG A 86 44.57 -3.12 -3.99
C ARG A 86 43.72 -4.05 -3.12
N LEU A 87 42.83 -4.84 -3.72
CA LEU A 87 42.01 -5.81 -3.00
C LEU A 87 42.85 -6.92 -2.35
N ARG A 88 43.88 -7.41 -3.07
CA ARG A 88 44.82 -8.41 -2.55
C ARG A 88 45.67 -7.89 -1.38
N ALA A 89 46.07 -6.61 -1.42
CA ALA A 89 46.80 -5.98 -0.32
C ALA A 89 45.93 -5.76 0.92
N ARG A 90 44.63 -5.47 0.74
CA ARG A 90 43.66 -5.32 1.83
C ARG A 90 43.38 -6.64 2.53
N TRP A 91 43.25 -7.73 1.77
CA TRP A 91 43.04 -9.07 2.31
C TRP A 91 44.23 -9.58 3.15
N LYS A 92 45.46 -9.24 2.75
CA LYS A 92 46.68 -9.60 3.50
C LYS A 92 46.91 -8.79 4.80
N ARG A 93 46.16 -7.71 5.02
CA ARG A 93 46.31 -6.80 6.17
C ARG A 93 45.16 -6.88 7.18
N ALA A 94 44.19 -7.76 6.97
CA ALA A 94 43.10 -7.97 7.93
C ALA A 94 43.60 -8.80 9.14
N PRO A 95 43.51 -8.31 10.39
CA PRO A 95 43.80 -9.12 11.57
C PRO A 95 42.75 -10.24 11.71
N GLN A 96 43.17 -11.44 12.07
CA GLN A 96 42.24 -12.47 12.54
C GLN A 96 41.66 -12.01 13.89
N ALA A 97 40.38 -11.65 13.91
CA ALA A 97 39.70 -11.22 15.12
C ALA A 97 39.35 -12.44 15.99
N THR A 98 40.02 -12.56 17.13
CA THR A 98 39.50 -13.23 18.33
C THR A 98 38.60 -12.25 19.06
N SER A 99 37.32 -12.57 19.25
CA SER A 99 36.44 -11.80 20.14
C SER A 99 35.70 -12.71 21.11
N ALA A 100 36.29 -12.89 22.30
CA ALA A 100 35.52 -13.04 23.51
C ALA A 100 35.11 -11.63 23.95
N ALA A 101 33.83 -11.29 23.80
CA ALA A 101 33.23 -10.11 24.40
C ALA A 101 31.88 -10.55 24.98
N ALA A 102 31.73 -10.34 26.29
CA ALA A 102 30.63 -10.81 27.10
C ALA A 102 29.29 -10.22 26.65
N ALA A 103 28.27 -11.07 26.58
CA ALA A 103 26.89 -10.69 26.36
C ALA A 103 26.37 -9.84 27.54
N PRO A 104 25.47 -8.87 27.31
CA PRO A 104 24.78 -8.17 28.40
C PRO A 104 23.91 -9.16 29.17
N PRO A 105 23.66 -8.92 30.47
CA PRO A 105 22.87 -9.85 31.27
C PRO A 105 21.43 -9.92 30.74
N PRO A 106 20.80 -11.10 30.80
CA PRO A 106 19.41 -11.25 30.37
C PRO A 106 18.52 -10.39 31.28
N THR A 107 17.81 -9.43 30.69
CA THR A 107 16.69 -8.77 31.36
C THR A 107 15.67 -9.83 31.74
N GLN A 108 15.37 -9.93 33.03
CA GLN A 108 14.40 -10.87 33.57
C GLN A 108 13.04 -10.68 32.85
N PRO A 109 12.32 -11.78 32.53
CA PRO A 109 10.95 -11.68 32.09
C PRO A 109 10.14 -11.00 33.20
N LEU A 110 9.34 -10.01 32.86
CA LEU A 110 8.32 -9.47 33.76
C LEU A 110 7.46 -10.65 34.25
N GLN A 111 7.64 -11.02 35.51
CA GLN A 111 6.91 -12.08 36.15
C GLN A 111 5.44 -11.65 36.30
N GLY A 112 4.56 -12.42 35.66
CA GLY A 112 3.22 -12.73 36.13
C GLY A 112 2.33 -11.54 36.52
N THR A 113 1.78 -10.86 35.53
CA THR A 113 0.38 -10.44 35.64
C THR A 113 -0.46 -11.50 34.94
N ASN A 114 -1.44 -12.04 35.66
CA ASN A 114 -2.44 -13.02 35.19
C ASN A 114 -2.69 -12.89 33.68
N ALA A 115 -2.61 -14.01 32.96
CA ALA A 115 -3.06 -14.12 31.58
C ALA A 115 -4.57 -13.82 31.52
N SER A 116 -4.92 -12.53 31.50
CA SER A 116 -6.18 -12.07 30.96
C SER A 116 -6.20 -12.57 29.52
N ALA A 117 -7.23 -13.32 29.15
CA ALA A 117 -7.45 -13.76 27.78
C ALA A 117 -7.12 -12.61 26.82
N VAL A 118 -6.18 -12.82 25.90
CA VAL A 118 -5.81 -11.82 24.90
C VAL A 118 -7.11 -11.41 24.20
N ARG A 119 -7.55 -10.17 24.40
CA ARG A 119 -8.73 -9.62 23.71
C ARG A 119 -8.36 -9.37 22.25
N GLY A 120 -9.28 -9.67 21.33
CA GLY A 120 -9.08 -9.46 19.90
C GLY A 120 -8.42 -10.62 19.16
N LEU A 121 -8.06 -10.38 17.90
CA LEU A 121 -7.44 -11.37 17.02
C LEU A 121 -5.92 -11.49 17.17
N ASP A 122 -5.28 -10.56 17.90
CA ASP A 122 -3.83 -10.54 18.14
C ASP A 122 -2.98 -10.62 16.85
N VAL A 123 -3.25 -9.71 15.90
CA VAL A 123 -2.56 -9.62 14.60
C VAL A 123 -2.03 -8.22 14.35
N ASP A 124 -0.94 -8.09 13.61
CA ASP A 124 -0.63 -6.85 12.91
C ASP A 124 -1.69 -6.57 11.85
N VAL A 125 -1.97 -5.30 11.62
CA VAL A 125 -2.92 -4.85 10.59
C VAL A 125 -2.18 -3.92 9.64
N ILE A 126 -2.20 -4.26 8.35
CA ILE A 126 -1.64 -3.42 7.29
C ILE A 126 -2.78 -3.02 6.35
N VAL A 127 -3.05 -1.73 6.24
CA VAL A 127 -3.96 -1.15 5.26
C VAL A 127 -3.11 -0.56 4.14
N LEU A 128 -3.18 -1.17 2.96
CA LEU A 128 -2.56 -0.67 1.73
C LEU A 128 -3.66 -0.07 0.86
N MET A 129 -3.66 1.25 0.72
CA MET A 129 -4.64 1.99 -0.07
C MET A 129 -4.04 2.39 -1.42
N LEU A 130 -4.74 2.07 -2.52
CA LEU A 130 -4.35 2.44 -3.89
C LEU A 130 -5.31 3.50 -4.43
N ASP A 131 -5.03 4.77 -4.18
CA ASP A 131 -5.87 5.87 -4.65
C ASP A 131 -5.55 6.16 -6.13
N SER A 132 -6.50 6.16 -7.09
CA SER A 132 -7.94 5.83 -6.99
C SER A 132 -8.34 4.77 -8.01
N ILE A 133 -8.38 3.49 -7.61
CA ILE A 133 -8.59 2.37 -8.54
C ILE A 133 -9.84 1.52 -8.24
N SER A 134 -10.61 1.23 -9.29
CA SER A 134 -11.73 0.28 -9.24
C SER A 134 -11.24 -1.16 -9.30
N MET A 135 -12.04 -2.11 -8.82
CA MET A 135 -11.70 -3.54 -8.89
C MET A 135 -11.39 -3.98 -10.33
N ARG A 136 -12.20 -3.54 -11.29
CA ARG A 136 -12.03 -3.86 -12.72
C ARG A 136 -10.76 -3.24 -13.29
N ARG A 137 -10.44 -2.01 -12.91
CA ARG A 137 -9.21 -1.34 -13.35
C ARG A 137 -7.97 -1.97 -12.76
N PHE A 138 -8.03 -2.42 -11.51
CA PHE A 138 -6.95 -3.15 -10.86
C PHE A 138 -6.63 -4.45 -11.60
N ALA A 139 -7.65 -5.24 -11.95
CA ALA A 139 -7.46 -6.49 -12.70
C ALA A 139 -6.76 -6.29 -14.07
N HIS A 140 -7.01 -5.16 -14.73
CA HIS A 140 -6.38 -4.83 -16.03
C HIS A 140 -5.05 -4.10 -15.90
N GLY A 141 -4.90 -3.17 -14.95
CA GLY A 141 -3.75 -2.29 -14.80
C GLY A 141 -2.63 -2.87 -13.93
N MET A 142 -2.94 -3.88 -13.10
CA MET A 142 -1.99 -4.57 -12.22
C MET A 142 -2.15 -6.10 -12.32
N PRO A 143 -1.97 -6.68 -13.51
CA PRO A 143 -2.24 -8.10 -13.74
C PRO A 143 -1.36 -9.05 -12.91
N ILE A 144 -0.12 -8.65 -12.54
CA ILE A 144 0.79 -9.49 -11.75
C ILE A 144 0.27 -9.61 -10.31
N THR A 145 -0.03 -8.48 -9.68
CA THR A 145 -0.58 -8.43 -8.32
C THR A 145 -1.95 -9.08 -8.28
N HIS A 146 -2.82 -8.80 -9.25
CA HIS A 146 -4.13 -9.42 -9.35
C HIS A 146 -4.03 -10.96 -9.43
N ALA A 147 -3.20 -11.49 -10.33
CA ALA A 147 -3.02 -12.94 -10.45
C ALA A 147 -2.48 -13.57 -9.16
N LEU A 148 -1.58 -12.89 -8.45
CA LEU A 148 -1.07 -13.34 -7.16
C LEU A 148 -2.17 -13.43 -6.09
N LEU A 149 -3.04 -12.42 -6.00
CA LEU A 149 -4.14 -12.37 -5.05
C LEU A 149 -5.20 -13.43 -5.35
N GLU A 150 -5.54 -13.63 -6.63
CA GLU A 150 -6.46 -14.67 -7.09
C GLU A 150 -5.90 -16.08 -6.82
N GLN A 151 -4.60 -16.29 -7.02
CA GLN A 151 -3.94 -17.53 -6.62
C GLN A 151 -4.10 -17.80 -5.11
N TRP A 152 -3.96 -16.77 -4.27
CA TRP A 152 -4.11 -16.92 -2.81
C TRP A 152 -5.57 -17.10 -2.35
N ALA A 153 -6.55 -16.86 -3.21
CA ALA A 153 -7.95 -17.15 -2.91
C ALA A 153 -8.25 -18.67 -2.91
N GLY A 154 -7.41 -19.46 -3.59
CA GLY A 154 -7.56 -20.90 -3.77
C GLY A 154 -7.67 -21.70 -2.47
N ALA A 155 -8.39 -22.82 -2.50
CA ALA A 155 -8.59 -23.69 -1.35
C ALA A 155 -7.37 -24.59 -1.04
N ASP A 156 -6.44 -24.71 -1.98
CA ASP A 156 -5.34 -25.69 -2.00
C ASP A 156 -4.25 -25.48 -0.92
N GLY A 157 -4.27 -24.35 -0.21
CA GLY A 157 -3.31 -24.08 0.87
C GLY A 157 -1.91 -23.73 0.37
N SER A 158 -1.76 -23.37 -0.91
CA SER A 158 -0.47 -23.00 -1.54
C SER A 158 0.21 -21.74 -0.97
N SER A 159 -0.48 -21.00 -0.09
CA SER A 159 0.00 -19.77 0.54
C SER A 159 -0.43 -19.74 2.01
N PRO A 160 0.42 -19.27 2.96
CA PRO A 160 0.03 -19.08 4.36
C PRO A 160 -1.06 -18.01 4.52
N TRP A 161 -1.27 -17.15 3.53
CA TRP A 161 -2.42 -16.26 3.45
C TRP A 161 -3.54 -16.84 2.60
N ARG A 162 -4.77 -16.45 2.94
CA ARG A 162 -5.93 -16.56 2.06
C ARG A 162 -6.43 -15.18 1.71
N SER A 163 -6.69 -14.99 0.41
CA SER A 163 -7.28 -13.77 -0.13
C SER A 163 -8.81 -13.86 -0.18
N PHE A 164 -9.48 -12.76 0.12
CA PHE A 164 -10.93 -12.57 -0.01
C PHE A 164 -11.19 -11.29 -0.80
N ARG A 165 -11.89 -11.41 -1.93
CA ARG A 165 -12.22 -10.28 -2.81
C ARG A 165 -13.64 -9.80 -2.55
N PHE A 166 -13.83 -8.51 -2.30
CA PHE A 166 -15.15 -7.94 -2.04
C PHE A 166 -15.68 -7.25 -3.30
N ASP A 167 -16.53 -7.95 -4.05
CA ASP A 167 -16.99 -7.52 -5.38
C ASP A 167 -17.96 -6.32 -5.33
N LYS A 168 -18.60 -6.09 -4.18
CA LYS A 168 -19.58 -5.02 -3.95
C LYS A 168 -19.14 -4.07 -2.83
N PHE A 169 -17.86 -3.72 -2.81
CA PHE A 169 -17.35 -2.64 -1.99
C PHE A 169 -17.70 -1.30 -2.65
N ALA A 170 -18.53 -0.50 -1.98
CA ALA A 170 -19.14 0.70 -2.51
C ALA A 170 -18.55 1.96 -1.86
N VAL A 171 -18.40 3.01 -2.65
CA VAL A 171 -18.11 4.36 -2.13
C VAL A 171 -19.30 4.90 -1.32
N VAL A 172 -19.01 5.84 -0.43
CA VAL A 172 -20.02 6.64 0.28
C VAL A 172 -19.95 8.13 -0.08
N GLY A 173 -19.04 8.49 -0.98
CA GLY A 173 -18.95 9.82 -1.58
C GLY A 173 -18.06 9.84 -2.81
N SER A 174 -17.92 11.01 -3.41
CA SER A 174 -17.29 11.17 -4.73
C SER A 174 -15.76 11.23 -4.72
N ASN A 175 -15.11 11.45 -3.58
CA ASN A 175 -13.68 11.74 -3.49
C ASN A 175 -13.03 11.16 -2.23
N SER A 176 -11.72 11.32 -2.11
CA SER A 176 -10.93 10.75 -1.02
C SER A 176 -11.44 11.16 0.36
N PRO A 177 -11.70 12.44 0.67
CA PRO A 177 -12.14 12.81 2.02
C PRO A 177 -13.44 12.16 2.46
N ARG A 178 -14.41 12.07 1.55
CA ARG A 178 -15.72 11.48 1.84
C ARG A 178 -15.66 9.98 2.08
N ASN A 179 -14.66 9.29 1.53
CA ASN A 179 -14.51 7.83 1.66
C ASN A 179 -13.49 7.42 2.73
N GLN A 180 -12.39 8.18 2.88
CA GLN A 180 -11.33 7.88 3.84
C GLN A 180 -11.71 8.25 5.28
N LEU A 181 -12.46 9.34 5.49
CA LEU A 181 -12.92 9.72 6.82
C LEU A 181 -13.76 8.62 7.50
N PRO A 182 -14.81 8.06 6.87
CA PRO A 182 -15.57 6.97 7.47
C PRO A 182 -14.77 5.69 7.63
N LEU A 183 -13.78 5.43 6.77
CA LEU A 183 -12.83 4.34 6.94
C LEU A 183 -12.01 4.48 8.23
N MET A 184 -11.49 5.68 8.51
CA MET A 184 -10.56 5.92 9.62
C MET A 184 -11.23 6.26 10.94
N SER A 185 -12.40 6.91 10.94
CA SER A 185 -13.09 7.37 12.17
C SER A 185 -14.41 6.66 12.43
N GLY A 186 -15.00 6.06 11.40
CA GLY A 186 -16.36 5.55 11.47
C GLY A 186 -17.42 6.64 11.51
N TYR A 187 -17.05 7.93 11.38
CA TYR A 187 -17.94 9.10 11.24
C TYR A 187 -18.08 9.51 9.77
N THR A 188 -19.12 10.26 9.45
CA THR A 188 -19.33 10.83 8.11
C THR A 188 -18.58 12.15 7.94
N SER A 189 -18.30 12.52 6.68
CA SER A 189 -17.73 13.84 6.39
C SER A 189 -18.69 14.95 6.80
N LEU A 190 -18.15 16.13 7.11
CA LEU A 190 -18.98 17.27 7.47
C LEU A 190 -19.93 17.66 6.34
N GLU A 191 -19.47 17.54 5.09
CA GLU A 191 -20.33 17.71 3.92
C GLU A 191 -21.46 16.68 3.88
N TRP A 192 -21.16 15.40 4.12
CA TRP A 192 -22.17 14.35 4.19
C TRP A 192 -23.15 14.59 5.34
N ALA A 193 -22.66 14.95 6.52
CA ALA A 193 -23.50 15.25 7.68
C ALA A 193 -24.46 16.41 7.38
N ARG A 194 -23.96 17.47 6.72
CA ARG A 194 -24.76 18.62 6.28
C ARG A 194 -25.81 18.23 5.24
N ASP A 195 -25.40 17.49 4.22
CA ASP A 195 -26.23 17.22 3.04
C ASP A 195 -27.21 16.04 3.28
N HIS A 196 -26.87 15.13 4.19
CA HIS A 196 -27.54 13.84 4.39
C HIS A 196 -27.68 13.45 5.88
N GLY A 197 -27.71 14.40 6.82
CA GLY A 197 -28.07 14.12 8.22
C GLY A 197 -27.26 13.02 8.94
N GLY A 198 -25.99 12.86 8.56
CA GLY A 198 -25.01 11.97 9.19
C GLY A 198 -24.33 12.55 10.44
N LEU A 199 -23.38 11.81 11.02
CA LEU A 199 -22.57 12.24 12.17
C LEU A 199 -21.22 12.75 11.70
N ALA A 200 -20.96 14.05 11.85
CA ALA A 200 -19.62 14.60 11.64
C ALA A 200 -18.78 14.48 12.91
N LEU A 201 -17.47 14.43 12.74
CA LEU A 201 -16.54 14.55 13.84
C LEU A 201 -16.32 16.04 14.13
N ASP A 202 -16.62 16.49 15.36
CA ASP A 202 -16.63 17.91 15.76
C ASP A 202 -15.29 18.63 15.48
N CYS A 203 -14.21 17.86 15.38
CA CYS A 203 -12.87 18.38 15.17
C CYS A 203 -12.55 18.73 13.70
N ILE A 204 -13.39 18.29 12.75
CA ILE A 204 -13.16 18.51 11.32
C ILE A 204 -13.68 19.90 10.95
N VAL A 205 -12.79 20.76 10.48
CA VAL A 205 -13.13 22.11 10.00
C VAL A 205 -13.44 22.02 8.50
N PRO A 206 -14.62 22.47 8.04
CA PRO A 206 -14.95 22.42 6.62
C PRO A 206 -14.15 23.45 5.82
N GLY A 207 -13.52 23.00 4.72
CA GLY A 207 -13.25 23.84 3.55
C GLY A 207 -11.80 23.90 3.06
N PHE A 208 -11.63 23.84 1.73
CA PHE A 208 -10.53 24.49 1.01
C PHE A 208 -10.89 25.98 0.73
N PRO A 209 -10.00 27.00 0.85
CA PRO A 209 -8.60 27.01 1.29
C PRO A 209 -8.25 27.99 2.43
N GLU A 210 -9.20 28.60 3.15
CA GLU A 210 -8.89 29.75 4.03
C GLU A 210 -8.92 29.49 5.56
N VAL A 211 -9.40 28.33 6.01
CA VAL A 211 -9.49 28.04 7.45
C VAL A 211 -8.83 26.70 7.76
N ARG A 212 -7.53 26.73 8.07
CA ARG A 212 -6.88 25.58 8.70
C ARG A 212 -7.40 25.42 10.12
N ALA A 213 -7.59 24.17 10.55
CA ALA A 213 -7.78 23.88 11.96
C ALA A 213 -6.61 24.45 12.77
N PRO A 214 -6.85 25.04 13.96
CA PRO A 214 -5.76 25.46 14.83
C PRO A 214 -4.80 24.30 15.09
N ARG A 215 -3.48 24.53 15.10
CA ARG A 215 -2.49 23.45 15.38
C ARG A 215 -2.63 22.82 16.77
N SER A 216 -3.31 23.51 17.69
CA SER A 216 -3.67 23.02 19.02
C SER A 216 -4.91 22.13 19.00
N HIS A 217 -5.59 21.96 17.87
CA HIS A 217 -6.79 21.16 17.78
C HIS A 217 -6.42 19.69 17.99
N VAL A 218 -7.07 19.06 18.97
CA VAL A 218 -6.92 17.64 19.24
C VAL A 218 -8.14 16.94 18.70
N CYS A 219 -7.91 16.03 17.75
CA CYS A 219 -8.95 15.15 17.29
C CYS A 219 -8.70 13.73 17.81
N GLN A 220 -9.43 13.35 18.86
CA GLN A 220 -9.49 11.98 19.37
C GLN A 220 -10.67 11.28 18.69
N ARG A 221 -10.57 9.95 18.50
CA ARG A 221 -11.57 9.01 17.91
C ARG A 221 -11.23 8.50 16.51
N TRP A 222 -9.95 8.52 16.14
CA TRP A 222 -9.46 7.81 14.97
C TRP A 222 -9.17 6.35 15.29
N VAL A 223 -9.14 5.51 14.26
CA VAL A 223 -8.72 4.12 14.38
C VAL A 223 -7.30 4.02 14.95
N PHE A 224 -6.42 4.99 14.67
CA PHE A 224 -5.08 5.03 15.27
C PHE A 224 -5.13 5.22 16.78
N ASP A 225 -6.04 6.04 17.31
CA ASP A 225 -6.21 6.24 18.75
C ASP A 225 -6.67 4.94 19.42
N ASP A 226 -7.63 4.24 18.82
CA ASP A 226 -8.13 2.95 19.32
C ASP A 226 -7.02 1.89 19.37
N TYR A 227 -6.23 1.79 18.30
CA TYR A 227 -5.13 0.82 18.21
C TYR A 227 -3.99 1.18 19.16
N LYS A 228 -3.64 2.46 19.29
CA LYS A 228 -2.66 2.94 20.27
C LYS A 228 -3.11 2.65 21.70
N ALA A 229 -4.38 2.87 22.02
CA ALA A 229 -4.96 2.51 23.32
C ALA A 229 -4.94 1.00 23.58
N ALA A 230 -5.02 0.17 22.53
CA ALA A 230 -4.84 -1.27 22.60
C ALA A 230 -3.35 -1.73 22.64
N GLY A 231 -2.39 -0.81 22.68
CA GLY A 231 -0.96 -1.10 22.79
C GLY A 231 -0.25 -1.36 21.45
N TYR A 232 -0.87 -1.00 20.32
CA TYR A 232 -0.24 -1.11 19.01
C TYR A 232 0.67 0.10 18.76
N VAL A 233 1.74 -0.11 17.99
CA VAL A 233 2.51 0.98 17.38
C VAL A 233 1.90 1.30 16.01
N THR A 234 1.70 2.59 15.75
CA THR A 234 0.94 3.06 14.59
C THR A 234 1.82 3.76 13.56
N LEU A 235 1.57 3.48 12.28
CA LEU A 235 2.21 4.11 11.12
C LEU A 235 1.12 4.63 10.18
N PHE A 236 1.22 5.91 9.82
CA PHE A 236 0.57 6.48 8.64
C PHE A 236 1.63 6.90 7.61
N GLY A 237 1.45 6.55 6.34
CA GLY A 237 2.36 6.94 5.27
C GLY A 237 1.65 7.23 3.95
N THR A 238 2.20 8.14 3.15
CA THR A 238 1.70 8.40 1.80
C THR A 238 2.81 8.93 0.91
N ASN A 239 2.78 8.59 -0.38
CA ASN A 239 3.70 9.14 -1.39
C ASN A 239 3.18 10.43 -2.02
N MET A 240 2.53 11.28 -1.24
CA MET A 240 1.92 12.55 -1.64
C MET A 240 2.27 13.65 -0.66
N CYS A 241 2.48 14.86 -1.16
CA CYS A 241 2.47 16.08 -0.37
C CYS A 241 1.18 16.85 -0.67
N ASP A 242 0.10 16.51 0.02
CA ASP A 242 -1.11 17.31 -0.02
C ASP A 242 -1.69 17.40 1.39
N TRP A 243 -1.34 18.49 2.06
CA TRP A 243 -1.85 18.80 3.37
C TRP A 243 -3.36 19.07 3.34
N GLY A 244 -3.95 19.53 2.23
CA GLY A 244 -5.36 19.94 2.20
C GLY A 244 -6.33 18.76 2.24
N VAL A 245 -6.17 17.79 1.33
CA VAL A 245 -7.02 16.57 1.29
C VAL A 245 -6.84 15.76 2.57
N MET A 246 -5.61 15.73 3.09
CA MET A 246 -5.31 15.03 4.32
C MET A 246 -5.83 15.78 5.54
N GLU A 247 -5.79 17.12 5.61
CA GLU A 247 -6.34 17.92 6.73
C GLU A 247 -7.89 17.86 6.81
N GLU A 248 -8.60 17.70 5.68
CA GLU A 248 -10.06 17.45 5.67
C GLU A 248 -10.42 16.08 6.28
N VAL A 249 -9.51 15.13 6.20
CA VAL A 249 -9.66 13.78 6.72
C VAL A 249 -8.97 13.63 8.07
N TYR A 250 -7.94 14.42 8.36
CA TYR A 250 -6.96 14.10 9.37
C TYR A 250 -5.96 15.26 9.60
N PRO A 251 -5.99 15.97 10.73
CA PRO A 251 -5.13 17.12 10.95
C PRO A 251 -3.70 16.70 11.35
N PHE A 252 -2.86 16.36 10.36
CA PHE A 252 -1.46 15.96 10.59
C PHE A 252 -0.53 17.12 10.98
N ASP A 253 -0.88 18.37 10.65
CA ASP A 253 -0.17 19.59 11.11
C ASP A 253 -0.68 20.05 12.49
N THR A 254 -0.71 19.13 13.46
CA THR A 254 -1.08 19.44 14.86
C THR A 254 0.08 19.17 15.80
N HIS A 255 0.05 19.82 16.97
CA HIS A 255 1.00 19.54 18.06
C HIS A 255 0.84 18.12 18.64
N HIS A 256 -0.20 17.39 18.22
CA HIS A 256 -0.56 16.07 18.70
C HIS A 256 -0.62 15.11 17.51
N PRO A 257 0.54 14.65 17.00
CA PRO A 257 0.56 13.75 15.88
C PRO A 257 -0.24 12.48 16.24
N PRO A 258 -1.09 12.03 15.33
CA PRO A 258 -2.04 10.94 15.60
C PRO A 258 -1.45 9.55 15.67
N THR A 259 -0.30 9.40 15.03
CA THR A 259 0.39 8.14 14.84
C THR A 259 1.80 8.26 15.41
N ASP A 260 2.36 7.13 15.80
CA ASP A 260 3.72 7.09 16.32
C ASP A 260 4.73 7.35 15.20
N HIS A 261 4.39 6.95 13.98
CA HIS A 261 5.15 7.20 12.77
C HIS A 261 4.27 7.84 11.69
N HIS A 262 4.72 8.99 11.19
CA HIS A 262 4.14 9.66 10.03
C HIS A 262 5.22 9.76 8.95
N LEU A 263 4.88 9.37 7.71
CA LEU A 263 5.82 9.44 6.59
C LEU A 263 5.15 10.06 5.36
N MET A 264 5.36 11.36 5.18
CA MET A 264 4.80 12.14 4.06
C MET A 264 5.79 13.18 3.52
N GLU A 265 6.55 13.79 4.43
CA GLU A 265 7.43 14.92 4.24
C GLU A 265 8.48 14.71 3.13
N PRO A 266 9.05 13.50 2.89
CA PRO A 266 9.97 13.29 1.78
C PRO A 266 9.36 13.60 0.41
N TRP A 267 8.04 13.46 0.24
CA TRP A 267 7.32 13.77 -0.98
C TRP A 267 6.90 15.24 -1.07
N CYS A 268 7.14 16.05 -0.03
CA CYS A 268 7.03 17.51 -0.10
C CYS A 268 8.28 18.18 -0.68
N HIS A 269 9.29 17.38 -1.05
CA HIS A 269 10.49 17.92 -1.68
C HIS A 269 10.15 18.53 -3.04
N VAL A 270 10.73 19.70 -3.34
CA VAL A 270 10.49 20.45 -4.58
C VAL A 270 10.64 19.57 -5.84
N ASP A 271 11.64 18.70 -5.92
CA ASP A 271 11.83 17.79 -7.07
C ASP A 271 10.68 16.78 -7.29
N TYR A 272 9.86 16.52 -6.26
CA TYR A 272 8.66 15.69 -6.35
C TYR A 272 7.39 16.54 -6.49
N ASP A 273 7.36 17.67 -5.77
CA ASP A 273 6.17 18.51 -5.60
C ASP A 273 6.10 19.68 -6.60
N VAL A 274 7.04 19.79 -7.55
CA VAL A 274 7.26 20.95 -8.42
C VAL A 274 6.05 21.44 -9.24
N ASP A 275 4.91 20.75 -9.28
CA ASP A 275 3.85 21.13 -10.22
C ASP A 275 2.45 20.50 -9.99
N LYS A 276 2.09 20.07 -8.76
CA LYS A 276 0.86 19.26 -8.54
C LYS A 276 0.79 18.08 -9.51
N LEU A 277 1.88 17.29 -9.55
CA LEU A 277 2.02 16.13 -10.42
C LEU A 277 0.91 15.07 -10.23
N TYR A 278 0.11 15.18 -9.16
CA TYR A 278 -1.01 14.30 -8.83
C TYR A 278 -2.10 14.22 -9.91
N PHE A 279 -2.25 15.19 -10.83
CA PHE A 279 -3.23 15.09 -11.93
C PHE A 279 -2.59 14.74 -13.29
N ARG A 280 -1.26 14.63 -13.35
CA ARG A 280 -0.53 14.44 -14.61
C ARG A 280 -0.24 12.95 -14.84
N PRO A 281 -0.38 12.45 -16.08
CA PRO A 281 -0.09 11.06 -16.44
C PRO A 281 1.42 10.83 -16.59
N MET A 282 2.19 11.06 -15.52
CA MET A 282 3.64 10.92 -15.49
C MET A 282 4.10 9.98 -14.37
N SER A 283 5.16 9.20 -14.65
CA SER A 283 5.88 8.42 -13.65
C SER A 283 6.35 9.31 -12.49
N ARG A 284 6.05 8.89 -11.27
CA ARG A 284 6.41 9.61 -10.05
C ARG A 284 7.73 9.06 -9.53
N CYS A 285 8.73 9.90 -9.41
CA CYS A 285 10.06 9.49 -8.99
C CYS A 285 10.55 10.35 -7.83
N LEU A 286 11.12 9.72 -6.80
CA LEU A 286 11.83 10.39 -5.72
C LEU A 286 13.27 9.89 -5.71
N GLY A 287 14.24 10.80 -5.92
CA GLY A 287 15.66 10.44 -5.96
C GLY A 287 16.02 9.38 -7.01
N GLY A 288 15.40 9.42 -8.19
CA GLY A 288 15.65 8.46 -9.29
C GLY A 288 15.03 7.07 -9.10
N ARG A 289 14.23 6.86 -8.05
CA ARG A 289 13.46 5.63 -7.82
C ARG A 289 11.96 5.91 -7.95
N PRO A 290 11.13 4.90 -8.28
CA PRO A 290 9.68 5.06 -8.21
C PRO A 290 9.24 5.57 -6.84
N ALA A 291 8.24 6.45 -6.81
CA ALA A 291 7.79 7.17 -5.62
C ALA A 291 7.33 6.25 -4.49
N HIS A 292 6.69 5.12 -4.80
CA HIS A 292 6.30 4.09 -3.84
C HIS A 292 7.47 3.36 -3.19
N ALA A 293 8.66 3.32 -3.81
CA ALA A 293 9.73 2.44 -3.38
C ALA A 293 10.31 2.78 -1.99
N PRO A 294 10.58 4.05 -1.64
CA PRO A 294 10.97 4.44 -0.27
C PRO A 294 9.89 4.15 0.77
N LEU A 295 8.62 4.35 0.41
CA LEU A 295 7.46 4.09 1.27
C LEU A 295 7.37 2.60 1.63
N MET A 296 7.36 1.72 0.62
CA MET A 296 7.40 0.28 0.81
C MET A 296 8.62 -0.21 1.59
N HIS A 297 9.76 0.47 1.42
CA HIS A 297 10.96 0.16 2.18
C HIS A 297 10.76 0.46 3.67
N TYR A 298 10.16 1.61 3.99
CA TYR A 298 9.88 2.03 5.35
C TYR A 298 8.87 1.11 6.04
N GLU A 299 7.77 0.74 5.39
CA GLU A 299 6.79 -0.22 5.91
C GLU A 299 7.45 -1.53 6.35
N ARG A 300 8.34 -2.08 5.52
CA ARG A 300 9.07 -3.31 5.86
C ARG A 300 10.08 -3.09 7.00
N GLN A 301 10.69 -1.90 7.11
CA GLN A 301 11.56 -1.60 8.25
C GLN A 301 10.74 -1.50 9.53
N PHE A 302 9.60 -0.81 9.48
CA PHE A 302 8.67 -0.66 10.59
C PHE A 302 8.18 -2.04 11.09
N ALA A 303 7.70 -2.89 10.19
CA ALA A 303 7.27 -4.26 10.53
C ALA A 303 8.38 -5.09 11.20
N ARG A 304 9.64 -4.97 10.73
CA ARG A 304 10.79 -5.67 11.34
C ARG A 304 11.19 -5.09 12.69
N ASN A 305 11.25 -3.77 12.83
CA ASN A 305 11.70 -3.10 14.06
C ASN A 305 10.71 -3.31 15.20
N TYR A 306 9.42 -3.38 14.88
CA TYR A 306 8.33 -3.61 15.83
C TYR A 306 7.86 -5.06 15.86
N ALA A 307 8.69 -6.03 15.45
CA ALA A 307 8.31 -7.45 15.44
C ALA A 307 7.95 -8.03 16.84
N HIS A 308 8.26 -7.32 17.93
CA HIS A 308 7.95 -7.74 19.30
C HIS A 308 6.65 -7.14 19.85
N VAL A 309 5.98 -6.26 19.10
CA VAL A 309 4.73 -5.58 19.45
C VAL A 309 3.76 -5.65 18.26
N ARG A 310 2.48 -5.39 18.48
CA ARG A 310 1.49 -5.34 17.40
C ARG A 310 1.53 -3.98 16.72
N THR A 311 1.27 -3.99 15.41
CA THR A 311 1.35 -2.78 14.59
C THR A 311 0.09 -2.54 13.79
N LEU A 312 -0.27 -1.25 13.63
CA LEU A 312 -1.22 -0.78 12.62
C LEU A 312 -0.45 0.07 11.62
N GLN A 313 -0.44 -0.35 10.36
CA GLN A 313 0.16 0.40 9.26
C GLN A 313 -0.97 0.84 8.33
N TRP A 314 -0.98 2.11 7.95
CA TRP A 314 -1.90 2.65 6.95
C TRP A 314 -1.10 3.42 5.93
N THR A 315 -1.06 2.92 4.71
CA THR A 315 -0.30 3.54 3.64
C THR A 315 -1.16 3.84 2.44
N ILE A 316 -1.00 5.03 1.86
CA ILE A 316 -1.68 5.44 0.63
C ILE A 316 -0.65 5.57 -0.51
N TYR A 317 -0.92 4.88 -1.60
CA TYR A 317 -0.17 4.91 -2.85
C TYR A 317 -0.98 5.65 -3.90
N LEU A 318 -0.45 6.75 -4.43
CA LEU A 318 -1.18 7.62 -5.35
C LEU A 318 -0.90 7.32 -6.84
N GLU A 319 -0.24 6.21 -7.18
CA GLU A 319 0.02 5.82 -8.56
C GLU A 319 -1.27 5.65 -9.40
N GLY A 320 -2.42 5.43 -8.77
CA GLY A 320 -3.73 5.32 -9.42
C GLY A 320 -4.46 6.65 -9.58
N HIS A 321 -4.01 7.69 -8.88
CA HIS A 321 -4.57 9.02 -8.90
C HIS A 321 -4.06 9.73 -10.17
N GLU A 322 -4.36 9.19 -11.34
CA GLU A 322 -4.13 9.81 -12.64
C GLU A 322 -5.01 9.13 -13.72
N PRO A 323 -5.55 9.87 -14.70
CA PRO A 323 -6.68 9.40 -15.51
C PRO A 323 -6.27 8.46 -16.66
N SER A 324 -4.96 8.21 -16.87
CA SER A 324 -4.47 7.32 -17.93
C SER A 324 -4.25 5.86 -17.47
N PHE A 325 -4.24 5.62 -16.17
CA PHE A 325 -3.95 4.32 -15.52
C PHE A 325 -2.57 3.71 -15.86
N ARG A 326 -1.68 4.47 -16.48
CA ARG A 326 -0.35 4.00 -16.90
C ARG A 326 0.61 3.91 -15.73
N SER A 327 0.45 4.75 -14.71
CA SER A 327 1.31 4.75 -13.54
C SER A 327 1.16 3.47 -12.71
N MET A 328 -0.01 2.82 -12.77
CA MET A 328 -0.27 1.54 -12.09
C MET A 328 0.66 0.42 -12.54
N GLY A 329 1.02 0.37 -13.82
CA GLY A 329 1.96 -0.63 -14.33
C GLY A 329 3.36 -0.52 -13.71
N GLN A 330 3.72 0.63 -13.16
CA GLN A 330 5.00 0.81 -12.44
C GLN A 330 4.94 0.28 -11.00
N LEU A 331 3.75 0.26 -10.40
CA LEU A 331 3.52 -0.25 -9.05
C LEU A 331 3.34 -1.77 -9.05
N ASP A 332 2.78 -2.35 -10.11
CA ASP A 332 2.32 -3.75 -10.14
C ASP A 332 3.37 -4.77 -9.67
N ALA A 333 4.52 -4.85 -10.35
CA ALA A 333 5.55 -5.82 -9.97
C ALA A 333 6.13 -5.55 -8.57
N ASP A 334 6.24 -4.28 -8.18
CA ASP A 334 6.80 -3.88 -6.88
C ASP A 334 5.83 -4.18 -5.73
N LEU A 335 4.53 -3.98 -5.93
CA LEU A 335 3.50 -4.33 -4.95
C LEU A 335 3.38 -5.85 -4.79
N ALA A 336 3.38 -6.62 -5.88
CA ALA A 336 3.41 -8.08 -5.82
C ALA A 336 4.65 -8.58 -5.04
N ALA A 337 5.83 -8.03 -5.35
CA ALA A 337 7.06 -8.35 -4.65
C ALA A 337 7.02 -7.92 -3.17
N HIS A 338 6.38 -6.79 -2.87
CA HIS A 338 6.22 -6.31 -1.50
C HIS A 338 5.31 -7.22 -0.68
N LEU A 339 4.15 -7.61 -1.21
CA LEU A 339 3.24 -8.58 -0.58
C LEU A 339 3.92 -9.94 -0.36
N LEU A 340 4.69 -10.42 -1.34
CA LEU A 340 5.46 -11.66 -1.20
C LEU A 340 6.49 -11.60 -0.05
N ARG A 341 7.14 -10.45 0.14
CA ARG A 341 8.08 -10.23 1.25
C ARG A 341 7.37 -10.14 2.60
N LEU A 342 6.29 -9.36 2.70
CA LEU A 342 5.48 -9.30 3.91
C LEU A 342 4.95 -10.68 4.29
N ARG A 343 4.50 -11.47 3.31
CA ARG A 343 4.08 -12.85 3.52
C ARG A 343 5.23 -13.72 4.03
N ALA A 344 6.41 -13.65 3.40
CA ALA A 344 7.55 -14.46 3.82
C ALA A 344 8.01 -14.14 5.26
N ASP A 345 7.98 -12.87 5.63
CA ASP A 345 8.54 -12.39 6.89
C ASP A 345 7.51 -12.39 8.05
N HIS A 346 6.21 -12.21 7.75
CA HIS A 346 5.18 -11.90 8.76
C HIS A 346 3.83 -12.62 8.59
N ALA A 347 3.69 -13.60 7.67
CA ALA A 347 2.37 -14.13 7.28
C ALA A 347 1.48 -14.64 8.43
N GLU A 348 2.04 -15.32 9.43
CA GLU A 348 1.25 -15.98 10.49
C GLU A 348 0.54 -15.01 11.43
N ARG A 349 0.97 -13.74 11.44
CA ARG A 349 0.53 -12.74 12.42
C ARG A 349 0.03 -11.44 11.81
N THR A 350 -0.20 -11.39 10.51
CA THR A 350 -0.54 -10.15 9.81
C THR A 350 -1.80 -10.33 8.97
N ALA A 351 -2.76 -9.45 9.20
CA ALA A 351 -3.89 -9.22 8.29
C ALA A 351 -3.60 -8.01 7.40
N VAL A 352 -3.86 -8.13 6.09
CA VAL A 352 -3.68 -7.04 5.13
C VAL A 352 -5.04 -6.68 4.53
N LEU A 353 -5.40 -5.41 4.55
CA LEU A 353 -6.51 -4.84 3.79
C LEU A 353 -5.93 -4.06 2.62
N LEU A 354 -6.07 -4.57 1.40
CA LEU A 354 -5.66 -3.89 0.17
C LEU A 354 -6.91 -3.30 -0.48
N LEU A 355 -7.06 -1.98 -0.46
CA LEU A 355 -8.30 -1.33 -0.94
C LEU A 355 -8.02 -0.03 -1.69
N SER A 356 -9.04 0.52 -2.33
CA SER A 356 -9.08 1.91 -2.80
C SER A 356 -10.20 2.62 -2.07
N ASP A 357 -10.09 3.92 -1.88
CA ASP A 357 -11.17 4.75 -1.33
C ASP A 357 -12.28 5.01 -2.37
N HIS A 358 -11.91 5.20 -3.63
CA HIS A 358 -12.83 5.29 -4.77
C HIS A 358 -12.18 4.82 -6.09
N GLY A 359 -12.94 4.64 -7.16
CA GLY A 359 -12.40 4.57 -8.52
C GLY A 359 -12.17 5.97 -9.11
N ILE A 360 -11.56 6.09 -10.29
CA ILE A 360 -11.31 7.41 -10.92
C ILE A 360 -12.61 8.22 -11.06
N HIS A 361 -12.61 9.49 -10.66
CA HIS A 361 -13.78 10.39 -10.77
C HIS A 361 -13.56 11.57 -11.72
N TYR A 362 -12.51 11.52 -12.55
CA TYR A 362 -12.14 12.60 -13.44
C TYR A 362 -11.42 12.10 -14.70
N GLY A 363 -11.40 12.96 -15.71
CA GLY A 363 -10.68 12.73 -16.96
C GLY A 363 -11.48 11.92 -17.98
N ARG A 364 -10.92 11.83 -19.19
CA ARG A 364 -11.62 11.33 -20.39
C ARG A 364 -12.28 9.96 -20.23
N TYR A 365 -11.71 9.09 -19.42
CA TYR A 365 -12.30 7.77 -19.17
C TYR A 365 -13.57 7.89 -18.32
N TYR A 366 -13.51 8.63 -17.21
CA TYR A 366 -14.67 8.87 -16.35
C TYR A 366 -15.79 9.59 -17.12
N ASP A 367 -15.46 10.66 -17.83
CA ASP A 367 -16.45 11.50 -18.52
C ASP A 367 -17.02 10.84 -19.79
N GLY A 368 -16.19 10.06 -20.50
CA GLY A 368 -16.49 9.60 -21.87
C GLY A 368 -16.92 8.14 -21.98
N ALA A 369 -16.59 7.28 -21.01
CA ALA A 369 -16.94 5.87 -21.06
C ALA A 369 -18.15 5.56 -20.18
N LYS A 370 -19.10 4.76 -20.68
CA LYS A 370 -20.26 4.30 -19.89
C LYS A 370 -19.87 3.60 -18.58
N ALA A 371 -18.74 2.88 -18.59
CA ALA A 371 -18.21 2.18 -17.41
C ALA A 371 -17.49 3.11 -16.42
N GLY A 372 -17.13 4.35 -16.80
CA GLY A 372 -16.38 5.27 -15.96
C GLY A 372 -17.06 5.57 -14.62
N PRO A 373 -18.29 6.12 -14.62
CA PRO A 373 -19.02 6.40 -13.39
C PRO A 373 -19.38 5.14 -12.58
N GLN A 374 -19.60 4.00 -13.24
CA GLN A 374 -19.86 2.73 -12.54
C GLN A 374 -18.61 2.19 -11.84
N GLU A 375 -17.44 2.30 -12.48
CA GLU A 375 -16.18 1.88 -11.87
C GLU A 375 -15.76 2.82 -10.75
N HIS A 376 -16.14 4.10 -10.80
CA HIS A 376 -15.93 5.03 -9.70
C HIS A 376 -16.57 4.55 -8.40
N THR A 377 -17.80 4.03 -8.47
CA THR A 377 -18.59 3.61 -7.29
C THR A 377 -18.20 2.25 -6.73
N LEU A 378 -17.35 1.48 -7.43
CA LEU A 378 -16.92 0.12 -7.07
C LEU A 378 -15.37 0.02 -6.96
N PRO A 379 -14.77 0.64 -5.92
CA PRO A 379 -13.34 0.56 -5.65
C PRO A 379 -12.82 -0.86 -5.44
N LEU A 380 -11.50 -1.00 -5.57
CA LEU A 380 -10.76 -2.20 -5.19
C LEU A 380 -10.94 -2.52 -3.70
N PHE A 381 -11.16 -3.81 -3.37
CA PHE A 381 -11.00 -4.30 -1.99
C PHE A 381 -10.71 -5.80 -1.92
N TYR A 382 -9.56 -6.12 -1.30
CA TYR A 382 -9.15 -7.44 -0.87
C TYR A 382 -8.82 -7.44 0.63
N ALA A 383 -9.15 -8.52 1.32
CA ALA A 383 -8.59 -8.84 2.63
C ALA A 383 -7.73 -10.10 2.55
N LEU A 384 -6.52 -10.04 3.10
CA LEU A 384 -5.58 -11.15 3.22
C LEU A 384 -5.45 -11.51 4.69
N LEU A 385 -5.79 -12.75 5.05
CA LEU A 385 -5.69 -13.21 6.44
C LEU A 385 -4.82 -14.47 6.55
N PRO A 386 -4.14 -14.67 7.70
CA PRO A 386 -3.42 -15.92 7.98
C PRO A 386 -4.36 -17.12 7.94
N ARG A 387 -3.97 -18.19 7.24
CA ARG A 387 -4.75 -19.43 7.21
C ARG A 387 -4.83 -20.10 8.56
N SER A 388 -3.78 -19.97 9.38
CA SER A 388 -3.77 -20.41 10.77
C SER A 388 -4.88 -19.75 11.58
N LEU A 389 -5.03 -18.43 11.48
CA LEU A 389 -6.13 -17.68 12.10
C LEU A 389 -7.50 -18.15 11.58
N LEU A 390 -7.65 -18.31 10.26
CA LEU A 390 -8.90 -18.76 9.64
C LEU A 390 -9.28 -20.20 10.02
N ALA A 391 -8.29 -21.06 10.29
CA ALA A 391 -8.50 -22.42 10.77
C ALA A 391 -8.94 -22.43 12.24
N GLN A 392 -8.36 -21.57 13.06
CA GLN A 392 -8.74 -21.40 14.48
C GLN A 392 -10.10 -20.72 14.66
N ARG A 393 -10.54 -19.90 13.69
CA ARG A 393 -11.81 -19.15 13.72
C ARG A 393 -12.71 -19.48 12.51
N PRO A 394 -13.31 -20.68 12.42
CA PRO A 394 -14.12 -21.08 11.26
C PRO A 394 -15.33 -20.18 10.98
N ALA A 395 -15.97 -19.62 12.02
CA ALA A 395 -17.09 -18.70 11.86
C ALA A 395 -16.67 -17.40 11.15
N LEU A 396 -15.54 -16.82 11.55
CA LEU A 396 -14.93 -15.66 10.90
C LEU A 396 -14.60 -15.96 9.44
N LYS A 397 -13.99 -17.13 9.16
CA LYS A 397 -13.71 -17.58 7.79
C LYS A 397 -14.99 -17.70 6.96
N ALA A 398 -16.06 -18.25 7.53
CA ALA A 398 -17.35 -18.39 6.85
C ALA A 398 -17.97 -17.02 6.55
N ALA A 399 -17.93 -16.09 7.51
CA ALA A 399 -18.37 -14.70 7.33
C ALA A 399 -17.63 -14.04 6.16
N LEU A 400 -16.29 -14.07 6.16
CA LEU A 400 -15.49 -13.51 5.07
C LEU A 400 -15.85 -14.13 3.71
N CYS A 401 -15.98 -15.47 3.64
CA CYS A 401 -16.39 -16.16 2.41
C CYS A 401 -17.73 -15.65 1.86
N MET A 402 -18.74 -15.48 2.73
CA MET A 402 -20.06 -15.00 2.34
C MET A 402 -20.03 -13.52 1.95
N ASN A 403 -19.31 -12.71 2.71
CA ASN A 403 -19.27 -11.25 2.58
C ASN A 403 -18.62 -10.77 1.27
N GLN A 404 -17.81 -11.60 0.60
CA GLN A 404 -17.27 -11.31 -0.73
C GLN A 404 -18.32 -10.88 -1.77
N ARG A 405 -19.58 -11.35 -1.62
CA ARG A 405 -20.71 -11.03 -2.52
C ARG A 405 -21.76 -10.11 -1.88
N ARG A 406 -21.45 -9.52 -0.73
CA ARG A 406 -22.35 -8.62 0.02
C ARG A 406 -21.96 -7.16 -0.20
N LEU A 407 -22.93 -6.27 -0.05
CA LEU A 407 -22.70 -4.84 -0.09
C LEU A 407 -21.90 -4.41 1.15
N VAL A 408 -20.70 -3.90 0.91
CA VAL A 408 -19.74 -3.42 1.92
C VAL A 408 -19.45 -1.96 1.66
N SER A 409 -19.26 -1.17 2.72
CA SER A 409 -18.88 0.24 2.63
C SER A 409 -17.69 0.57 3.55
N PRO A 410 -17.07 1.76 3.40
CA PRO A 410 -16.13 2.33 4.36
C PRO A 410 -16.45 2.11 5.84
N PHE A 411 -17.71 2.26 6.24
CA PHE A 411 -18.13 2.09 7.64
C PHE A 411 -17.95 0.64 8.13
N ASP A 412 -18.14 -0.34 7.25
CA ASP A 412 -17.95 -1.76 7.59
C ASP A 412 -16.48 -2.12 7.76
N VAL A 413 -15.61 -1.51 6.95
CA VAL A 413 -14.16 -1.67 7.08
C VAL A 413 -13.71 -1.05 8.40
N HIS A 414 -14.20 0.13 8.77
CA HIS A 414 -13.95 0.71 10.08
C HIS A 414 -14.45 -0.20 11.22
N ALA A 415 -15.68 -0.71 11.12
CA ALA A 415 -16.22 -1.66 12.09
C ALA A 415 -15.37 -2.94 12.17
N THR A 416 -14.80 -3.38 11.06
CA THR A 416 -13.87 -4.52 11.00
C THR A 416 -12.59 -4.23 11.76
N LEU A 417 -11.96 -3.07 11.53
CA LEU A 417 -10.75 -2.64 12.22
C LEU A 417 -10.96 -2.60 13.74
N ARG A 418 -12.08 -2.01 14.21
CA ARG A 418 -12.40 -2.03 15.64
C ARG A 418 -12.69 -3.44 16.17
N HIS A 419 -13.36 -4.28 15.38
CA HIS A 419 -13.65 -5.66 15.77
C HIS A 419 -12.37 -6.49 15.92
N ILE A 420 -11.32 -6.24 15.12
CA ILE A 420 -10.02 -6.91 15.29
C ILE A 420 -9.47 -6.76 16.72
N LEU A 421 -9.69 -5.61 17.36
CA LEU A 421 -9.20 -5.33 18.72
C LEU A 421 -9.99 -6.06 19.82
N VAL A 422 -11.25 -6.41 19.57
CA VAL A 422 -12.15 -6.94 20.62
C VAL A 422 -12.80 -8.29 20.30
N TYR A 423 -12.58 -8.83 19.10
CA TYR A 423 -13.16 -10.10 18.65
C TYR A 423 -12.99 -11.22 19.72
N PRO A 424 -14.04 -12.00 20.02
CA PRO A 424 -15.34 -12.08 19.34
C PRO A 424 -16.42 -11.11 19.87
N ASP A 425 -16.06 -10.15 20.72
CA ASP A 425 -17.02 -9.20 21.28
C ASP A 425 -17.42 -8.14 20.24
N THR A 426 -18.65 -7.64 20.32
CA THR A 426 -19.13 -6.57 19.44
C THR A 426 -18.29 -5.30 19.62
N PRO A 427 -17.71 -4.73 18.53
CA PRO A 427 -16.98 -3.49 18.61
C PRO A 427 -17.89 -2.34 19.04
N LYS A 428 -17.37 -1.45 19.88
CA LYS A 428 -18.02 -0.14 20.07
C LYS A 428 -17.88 0.64 18.78
N LEU A 429 -18.96 1.27 18.33
CA LEU A 429 -19.00 2.12 17.14
C LEU A 429 -19.64 3.46 17.53
N PRO A 430 -19.51 4.52 16.69
CA PRO A 430 -20.28 5.74 16.89
C PRO A 430 -21.78 5.45 17.03
N ASP A 431 -22.47 6.21 17.89
CA ASP A 431 -23.89 6.04 18.10
C ASP A 431 -24.70 6.67 16.96
N TRP A 432 -25.02 5.84 15.98
CA TRP A 432 -25.79 6.19 14.80
C TRP A 432 -27.30 6.31 15.05
N SER A 433 -27.79 6.12 16.28
CA SER A 433 -29.23 6.18 16.60
C SER A 433 -29.84 7.57 16.36
N ILE A 434 -29.02 8.62 16.43
CA ILE A 434 -29.43 10.01 16.21
C ILE A 434 -29.31 10.45 14.74
N ALA A 435 -28.72 9.62 13.87
CA ALA A 435 -28.57 9.96 12.47
C ALA A 435 -29.92 9.87 11.75
N THR A 436 -30.11 10.72 10.74
CA THR A 436 -31.37 10.76 9.97
C THR A 436 -31.58 9.48 9.14
N TYR A 437 -30.49 8.76 8.85
CA TYR A 437 -30.50 7.51 8.09
C TYR A 437 -30.15 6.33 9.00
N PRO A 438 -30.81 5.16 8.84
CA PRO A 438 -30.56 3.98 9.66
C PRO A 438 -29.27 3.26 9.24
N LEU A 439 -28.14 3.95 9.31
CA LEU A 439 -26.80 3.41 9.07
C LEU A 439 -26.52 2.28 10.06
N ARG A 440 -26.17 1.11 9.55
CA ARG A 440 -25.88 -0.11 10.32
C ARG A 440 -24.55 -0.70 9.85
N PRO A 441 -23.40 -0.14 10.29
CA PRO A 441 -22.11 -0.70 9.97
C PRO A 441 -21.98 -2.11 10.54
N ARG A 442 -21.35 -3.01 9.78
CA ARG A 442 -21.16 -4.41 10.18
C ARG A 442 -19.73 -4.82 9.92
N SER A 443 -19.13 -5.51 10.89
CA SER A 443 -17.79 -6.08 10.71
C SER A 443 -17.81 -7.17 9.65
N LEU A 444 -16.81 -7.21 8.78
CA LEU A 444 -16.58 -8.25 7.79
C LEU A 444 -16.26 -9.61 8.42
N LEU A 445 -15.93 -9.63 9.72
CA LEU A 445 -15.69 -10.84 10.51
C LEU A 445 -16.99 -11.55 10.93
N GLU A 446 -18.14 -10.94 10.64
CA GLU A 446 -19.49 -11.48 10.89
C GLU A 446 -20.34 -11.47 9.61
N PRO A 447 -21.37 -12.32 9.50
CA PRO A 447 -22.26 -12.33 8.35
C PRO A 447 -22.93 -10.98 8.07
N ILE A 448 -22.75 -10.46 6.86
CA ILE A 448 -23.51 -9.31 6.34
C ILE A 448 -24.77 -9.84 5.63
N PRO A 449 -25.97 -9.33 5.95
CA PRO A 449 -27.23 -9.76 5.32
C PRO A 449 -27.21 -9.64 3.79
N ALA A 450 -27.85 -10.58 3.10
CA ALA A 450 -27.92 -10.56 1.63
C ALA A 450 -28.78 -9.42 1.10
N GLU A 451 -29.82 -9.07 1.85
CA GLU A 451 -30.87 -8.11 1.55
C GLU A 451 -30.52 -6.70 2.06
N ARG A 452 -29.28 -6.49 2.55
CA ARG A 452 -28.84 -5.19 3.07
C ARG A 452 -28.98 -4.11 1.99
N THR A 453 -29.58 -2.99 2.37
CA THR A 453 -29.79 -1.84 1.48
C THR A 453 -28.59 -0.89 1.46
N CYS A 454 -28.49 -0.05 0.42
CA CYS A 454 -27.48 1.02 0.37
C CYS A 454 -27.61 1.98 1.56
N VAL A 455 -28.83 2.31 1.99
CA VAL A 455 -29.08 3.16 3.16
C VAL A 455 -28.49 2.53 4.44
N GLU A 456 -28.71 1.24 4.68
CA GLU A 456 -28.12 0.54 5.83
C GLU A 456 -26.59 0.43 5.73
N ALA A 457 -26.03 0.50 4.52
CA ALA A 457 -24.59 0.56 4.28
C ALA A 457 -24.01 1.98 4.36
N GLY A 458 -24.85 3.01 4.51
CA GLY A 458 -24.40 4.41 4.47
C GLY A 458 -24.02 4.87 3.07
N VAL A 459 -24.45 4.14 2.05
CA VAL A 459 -24.20 4.43 0.64
C VAL A 459 -25.32 5.33 0.12
N PRO A 460 -24.99 6.54 -0.36
CA PRO A 460 -25.94 7.46 -0.96
C PRO A 460 -26.69 6.85 -2.16
N PRO A 461 -27.97 7.19 -2.41
CA PRO A 461 -28.70 6.70 -3.57
C PRO A 461 -28.02 6.97 -4.91
N ASP A 462 -27.43 8.15 -5.10
CA ASP A 462 -26.78 8.58 -6.36
C ASP A 462 -25.52 7.78 -6.72
N VAL A 463 -24.86 7.18 -5.73
CA VAL A 463 -23.68 6.32 -5.92
C VAL A 463 -23.96 4.85 -5.59
N CYS A 464 -25.21 4.49 -5.33
CA CYS A 464 -25.59 3.13 -4.94
C CYS A 464 -25.42 2.14 -6.11
N PRO A 465 -24.51 1.15 -6.01
CA PRO A 465 -24.25 0.22 -7.10
C PRO A 465 -25.41 -0.75 -7.36
N CYS A 466 -26.38 -0.85 -6.44
CA CYS A 466 -27.60 -1.64 -6.63
C CYS A 466 -28.58 -0.97 -7.61
N GLN A 467 -28.48 0.35 -7.82
CA GLN A 467 -29.35 1.11 -8.74
C GLN A 467 -28.73 1.28 -10.13
N GLN A 468 -27.45 0.87 -10.30
CA GLN A 468 -26.70 1.00 -11.55
C GLN A 468 -26.59 -0.32 -12.34
N GLN A 469 -27.26 -1.38 -11.88
CA GLN A 469 -27.44 -2.69 -12.54
C GLN A 469 -28.79 -2.71 -13.27
#